data_AF-A0A7J5D2G1-F1
#
_entry.id   AF-A0A7J5D2G1-F1
#
_cell.length_a   1.000
_cell.length_b   1.000
_cell.length_c   1.000
_cell.angle_alpha   90.00
_cell.angle_beta   90.00
_cell.angle_gamma   90.00
#
_symmetry.space_group_name_H-M   'P 1'
#
loop_
_entity.id
_entity.type
_entity.pdbx_description
1 polymer ?
#
loop_
_entity_poly.entity_id
_entity_poly.type
_entity_poly.pdbx_seq_one_letter_code
_entity_poly.pdbx_strand_id
1 'polypeptide(L)'
;MENPARRRVPSGAVLDAWNFFEDLARGLGEVHRLPSQSAVHNSAYERLFGGECAAWTPEEQGAALELITAGVELWNSCPVIVKPCSSIAFGSGRRSPKVR
;
A
#
# COMPACT_ATOMS: atom_id res chain seq x y z
N MET A 1 -14.67 -25.91 12.75
CA MET A 1 -14.53 -25.31 11.41
C MET A 1 -14.39 -23.81 11.62
N GLU A 2 -13.18 -23.29 11.50
CA GLU A 2 -12.90 -21.87 11.72
C GLU A 2 -13.58 -21.05 10.62
N ASN A 3 -14.36 -20.03 10.99
CA ASN A 3 -15.04 -19.19 10.01
C ASN A 3 -13.98 -18.30 9.31
N PRO A 4 -13.77 -18.41 7.99
CA PRO A 4 -12.77 -17.60 7.28
C PRO A 4 -13.06 -16.09 7.38
N ALA A 5 -14.30 -15.68 7.67
CA ALA A 5 -14.69 -14.30 7.94
C ALA A 5 -14.25 -13.78 9.34
N ARG A 6 -13.65 -14.63 10.19
CA ARG A 6 -13.16 -14.28 11.53
C ARG A 6 -11.65 -14.42 11.69
N ARG A 7 -10.87 -14.41 10.59
CA ARG A 7 -9.43 -14.19 10.73
C ARG A 7 -9.21 -12.78 11.28
N ARG A 8 -9.05 -12.69 12.60
CA ARG A 8 -8.58 -11.47 13.24
C ARG A 8 -7.18 -11.20 12.73
N VAL A 9 -7.03 -10.09 12.02
CA VAL A 9 -5.73 -9.57 11.65
C VAL A 9 -5.01 -9.15 12.93
N PRO A 10 -3.76 -9.57 13.16
CA PRO A 10 -2.99 -9.09 14.30
C PRO A 10 -2.85 -7.57 14.27
N SER A 11 -2.94 -6.90 15.43
CA SER A 11 -2.81 -5.44 15.54
C SER A 11 -1.52 -4.92 14.91
N GLY A 12 -0.41 -5.66 15.03
CA GLY A 12 0.86 -5.32 14.39
C GLY A 12 0.77 -5.22 12.86
N ALA A 13 0.02 -6.13 12.21
CA ALA A 13 -0.12 -6.08 10.74
C ALA A 13 -0.98 -4.89 10.28
N VAL A 14 -1.96 -4.47 11.09
CA VAL A 14 -2.73 -3.24 10.82
C VAL A 14 -1.86 -2.00 11.00
N LEU A 15 -0.98 -2.00 12.01
CA LEU A 15 -0.04 -0.91 12.27
C LEU A 15 0.97 -0.77 11.13
N ASP A 16 1.51 -1.89 10.65
CA ASP A 16 2.44 -1.91 9.51
C ASP A 16 1.78 -1.34 8.26
N ALA A 17 0.53 -1.75 7.96
CA ALA A 17 -0.22 -1.22 6.83
C ALA A 17 -0.49 0.29 6.96
N TRP A 18 -0.88 0.74 8.15
CA TRP A 18 -1.10 2.16 8.44
C TRP A 18 0.16 2.99 8.18
N ASN A 19 1.29 2.61 8.78
CA ASN A 19 2.58 3.29 8.61
C ASN A 19 3.00 3.33 7.13
N PHE A 20 2.83 2.21 6.42
CA PHE A 20 3.15 2.12 5.00
C PHE A 20 2.35 3.13 4.16
N PHE A 21 1.04 3.26 4.39
CA PHE A 21 0.24 4.20 3.62
C PHE A 21 0.56 5.66 3.93
N GLU A 22 0.88 5.99 5.18
CA GLU A 22 1.39 7.32 5.52
C GLU A 22 2.68 7.65 4.78
N ASP A 23 3.63 6.72 4.77
CA ASP A 23 4.91 6.91 4.09
C ASP A 23 4.75 6.97 2.57
N LEU A 24 3.84 6.18 2.00
CA LEU A 24 3.47 6.24 0.58
C LEU A 24 2.91 7.62 0.22
N ALA A 25 1.98 8.15 1.00
CA ALA A 25 1.39 9.46 0.78
C ALA A 25 2.43 10.58 0.90
N ARG A 26 3.34 10.49 1.89
CA ARG A 26 4.49 11.42 2.02
C ARG A 26 5.41 11.35 0.81
N GLY A 27 5.68 10.15 0.28
CA GLY A 27 6.57 9.91 -0.86
C GLY A 27 6.01 10.41 -2.19
N LEU A 28 4.68 10.40 -2.37
CA LEU A 28 3.99 10.86 -3.59
C LEU A 28 3.75 12.37 -3.60
N GLY A 29 4.00 13.04 -2.48
CA GLY A 29 3.88 14.49 -2.36
C GLY A 29 2.44 14.98 -2.30
N GLU A 30 2.28 16.29 -2.44
CA GLU A 30 1.11 16.96 -1.87
C GLU A 30 -0.20 16.83 -2.66
N VAL A 31 -0.11 16.25 -3.86
CA VAL A 31 -1.23 15.96 -4.74
C VAL A 31 -2.00 14.72 -4.27
N HIS A 32 -1.38 13.85 -3.47
CA HIS A 32 -1.93 12.56 -3.06
C HIS A 32 -1.92 12.45 -1.54
N ARG A 33 -2.82 13.21 -0.91
CA ARG A 33 -2.99 13.20 0.55
C ARG A 33 -4.02 12.16 0.96
N LEU A 34 -3.66 11.38 1.97
CA LEU A 34 -4.62 10.64 2.78
C LEU A 34 -5.62 11.61 3.45
N PRO A 35 -6.75 11.10 3.98
CA PRO A 35 -7.66 11.88 4.81
C PRO A 35 -6.89 12.66 5.89
N SER A 36 -7.37 13.87 6.21
CA SER A 36 -6.75 14.70 7.22
C SER A 36 -6.77 13.97 8.57
N GLN A 37 -5.60 13.56 9.05
CA GLN A 37 -5.49 12.87 10.33
C GLN A 37 -5.91 13.79 11.47
N SER A 38 -7.06 13.47 12.06
CA SER A 38 -7.64 14.17 13.20
C SER A 38 -7.17 13.54 14.52
N ALA A 39 -7.52 14.15 15.65
CA ALA A 39 -7.23 13.59 16.98
C ALA A 39 -7.76 12.15 17.15
N VAL A 40 -8.85 11.79 16.45
CA VAL A 40 -9.42 10.43 16.45
C VAL A 40 -8.46 9.42 15.80
N HIS A 41 -7.72 9.83 14.76
CA HIS A 41 -6.73 8.97 14.09
C HIS A 41 -5.55 8.69 15.01
N ASN A 42 -5.06 9.71 15.73
CA ASN A 42 -4.00 9.54 16.72
C ASN A 42 -4.44 8.64 17.87
N SER A 43 -5.66 8.83 18.40
CA SER A 43 -6.20 7.96 19.47
C SER A 43 -6.32 6.51 19.00
N ALA A 44 -6.82 6.28 17.77
CA ALA A 44 -6.90 4.95 17.18
C ALA A 44 -5.51 4.31 17.03
N TYR A 45 -4.52 5.08 16.57
CA TYR A 45 -3.13 4.65 16.44
C TYR A 45 -2.50 4.29 17.79
N GLU A 46 -2.67 5.12 18.81
CA GLU A 46 -2.14 4.85 20.16
C GLU A 46 -2.73 3.56 20.74
N ARG A 47 -4.05 3.36 20.57
CA ARG A 47 -4.72 2.10 20.99
C ARG A 47 -4.26 0.90 20.17
N LEU A 48 -4.00 1.08 18.88
CA LEU A 48 -3.43 0.04 18.02
C LEU A 48 -2.04 -0.39 18.50
N PHE A 49 -1.20 0.60 18.81
CA PHE A 49 0.14 0.40 19.34
C PHE A 49 0.12 -0.28 20.72
N GLY A 50 -0.85 0.07 21.57
CA GLY A 50 -1.08 -0.58 22.87
C GLY A 50 -1.69 -1.98 22.78
N GLY A 51 -2.09 -2.44 21.59
CA GLY A 51 -2.79 -3.72 21.42
C GLY A 51 -4.25 -3.70 21.91
N GLU A 52 -4.82 -2.51 22.10
CA GLU A 52 -6.14 -2.25 22.68
C GLU A 52 -7.23 -2.05 21.62
N CYS A 53 -7.07 -2.61 20.42
CA CYS A 53 -8.07 -2.47 19.33
C CYS A 53 -9.48 -2.90 19.71
N ALA A 54 -9.62 -3.83 20.66
CA ALA A 54 -10.93 -4.26 21.14
C ALA A 54 -11.70 -3.16 21.89
N ALA A 55 -11.01 -2.09 22.32
CA ALA A 55 -11.56 -0.93 23.00
C ALA A 55 -11.79 0.28 22.08
N TRP A 56 -11.67 0.10 20.75
CA TRP A 56 -11.94 1.18 19.81
C TRP A 56 -13.38 1.68 19.89
N THR A 57 -13.54 3.00 19.85
CA THR A 57 -14.86 3.58 19.65
C THR A 57 -15.31 3.41 18.19
N PRO A 58 -16.61 3.52 17.89
CA PRO A 58 -17.09 3.50 16.50
C PRO A 58 -16.39 4.55 15.61
N GLU A 59 -16.06 5.71 16.16
CA GLU A 59 -15.38 6.80 15.45
C GLU A 59 -13.93 6.43 15.13
N GLU A 60 -13.21 5.79 16.07
CA GLU A 60 -11.84 5.32 15.85
C GLU A 60 -11.78 4.19 14.84
N GLN A 61 -12.74 3.26 14.90
CA GLN A 61 -12.87 2.22 13.89
C GLN A 61 -13.17 2.82 12.52
N GLY A 62 -14.04 3.84 12.46
CA GLY A 62 -14.34 4.57 11.24
C GLY A 62 -13.10 5.26 10.66
N ALA A 63 -12.35 5.99 11.48
CA ALA A 63 -11.11 6.67 11.08
C ALA A 63 -10.05 5.69 10.56
N ALA A 64 -9.88 4.55 11.24
CA ALA A 64 -8.96 3.51 10.79
C ALA A 64 -9.37 2.92 9.44
N LEU A 65 -10.66 2.63 9.25
CA LEU A 65 -11.19 2.11 7.98
C LEU A 65 -11.05 3.13 6.84
N GLU A 66 -11.31 4.40 7.12
CA GLU A 66 -11.18 5.50 6.16
C GLU A 66 -9.73 5.61 5.65
N LEU A 67 -8.76 5.65 6.57
CA LEU A 67 -7.35 5.76 6.21
C LEU A 67 -6.85 4.55 5.42
N ILE A 68 -7.18 3.33 5.85
CA ILE A 68 -6.77 2.11 5.14
C ILE A 68 -7.40 2.05 3.74
N THR A 69 -8.68 2.44 3.62
CA THR A 69 -9.37 2.46 2.32
C THR A 69 -8.70 3.46 1.38
N ALA A 70 -8.47 4.69 1.84
CA ALA A 70 -7.79 5.72 1.05
C ALA A 70 -6.36 5.32 0.67
N GLY A 71 -5.64 4.65 1.56
CA GLY A 71 -4.30 4.11 1.29
C GLY A 71 -4.30 3.04 0.19
N VAL A 72 -5.28 2.14 0.20
CA VAL A 72 -5.45 1.12 -0.84
C VAL A 72 -5.82 1.75 -2.18
N GLU A 73 -6.73 2.72 -2.19
CA GLU A 73 -7.08 3.46 -3.40
C GLU A 73 -5.86 4.19 -3.98
N LEU A 74 -5.07 4.83 -3.11
CA LEU A 74 -3.82 5.49 -3.49
C LEU A 74 -2.83 4.49 -4.11
N TRP A 75 -2.61 3.33 -3.48
CA TRP A 75 -1.76 2.28 -4.01
C TRP A 75 -2.23 1.81 -5.39
N ASN A 76 -3.53 1.59 -5.58
CA ASN A 76 -4.09 1.15 -6.86
C ASN A 76 -4.00 2.22 -7.95
N SER A 77 -3.95 3.50 -7.58
CA SER A 77 -3.78 4.62 -8.52
C SER A 77 -2.33 4.82 -8.98
N CYS A 78 -1.36 4.23 -8.27
CA CYS A 78 0.05 4.37 -8.59
C CYS A 78 0.40 3.63 -9.89
N PRO A 79 0.92 4.32 -10.93
CA PRO A 79 1.32 3.66 -12.16
C PRO A 79 2.50 2.72 -11.87
N VAL A 80 2.32 1.42 -12.10
CA VAL A 80 3.43 0.47 -12.09
C VAL A 80 4.31 0.79 -13.30
N ILE A 81 5.39 1.54 -13.09
CA ILE A 81 6.41 1.75 -14.13
C ILE A 81 7.19 0.44 -14.24
N VAL A 82 6.70 -0.47 -15.09
CA VAL A 82 7.47 -1.63 -15.52
C VAL A 82 8.60 -1.10 -16.39
N LYS A 83 9.82 -1.04 -15.86
CA LYS A 83 11.01 -0.74 -16.69
C LYS A 83 11.00 -1.74 -17.85
N PRO A 84 11.00 -1.29 -19.12
CA PRO A 84 11.07 -2.21 -20.24
C PRO A 84 12.35 -3.03 -20.09
N CYS A 85 12.18 -4.35 -19.97
CA CYS A 85 13.28 -5.30 -20.02
C CYS A 85 14.00 -5.01 -21.34
N SER A 86 15.26 -4.58 -21.27
CA SER A 86 16.05 -4.27 -22.46
C SER A 86 16.07 -5.52 -23.32
N SER A 87 15.34 -5.49 -24.44
CA SER A 87 15.33 -6.60 -25.39
C SER A 87 16.75 -6.71 -25.92
N ILE A 88 17.44 -7.78 -25.51
CA ILE A 88 18.74 -8.14 -26.07
C ILE A 88 18.47 -8.37 -27.56
N ALA A 89 18.83 -7.38 -28.39
CA ALA A 89 18.78 -7.50 -29.83
C ALA A 89 19.82 -8.56 -30.23
N PHE A 90 19.34 -9.79 -30.47
CA PHE A 90 20.15 -10.84 -31.06
C PHE A 90 20.50 -10.39 -32.49
N GLY A 91 21.71 -9.85 -32.65
CA GLY A 91 22.24 -9.42 -33.93
C GLY A 91 22.29 -10.60 -34.90
N SER A 92 21.33 -10.69 -35.80
CA SER A 92 21.38 -11.64 -36.92
C SER A 92 22.34 -11.08 -37.98
N GLY A 93 23.63 -11.36 -37.82
CA GLY A 93 24.63 -11.13 -38.84
C GLY A 93 24.34 -12.00 -40.07
N ARG A 94 23.63 -11.47 -41.06
CA ARG A 94 23.60 -12.06 -42.41
C ARG A 94 24.90 -11.72 -43.13
N ARG A 95 25.82 -12.67 -43.16
CA ARG A 95 27.01 -12.65 -44.03
C ARG A 95 26.57 -13.16 -45.41
N SER A 96 26.55 -12.29 -46.42
CA SER A 96 26.30 -12.68 -47.82
C SER A 96 27.55 -13.36 -48.42
N PRO A 97 27.41 -14.45 -49.20
CA PRO A 97 28.55 -15.07 -49.87
C PRO A 97 28.89 -14.32 -51.16
N LYS A 98 30.18 -14.04 -51.39
CA LYS A 98 30.70 -13.62 -52.70
C LYS A 98 30.81 -14.84 -53.61
N VAL A 99 30.09 -14.81 -54.73
CA VAL A 99 30.29 -15.73 -55.86
C VAL A 99 31.49 -15.22 -56.66
N ARG A 100 32.37 -16.14 -57.06
CA ARG A 100 33.55 -15.89 -57.90
C ARG A 100 33.36 -16.57 -59.24
#